data_AF-A0A8J3N507-F1
#
_entry.id   AF-A0A8J3N507-F1
#
_cell.length_a   1.000
_cell.length_b   1.000
_cell.length_c   1.000
_cell.angle_alpha   90.00
_cell.angle_beta   90.00
_cell.angle_gamma   90.00
#
_symmetry.space_group_name_H-M   'P 1'
#
loop_
_entity.id
_entity.type
_entity.pdbx_description
1 polymer ?
#
loop_
_entity_poly.entity_id
_entity_poly.type
_entity_poly.pdbx_seq_one_letter_code
_entity_poly.pdbx_strand_id
1 'polypeptide(L)' 'MLQSRESLNVEETTLVNIQPVGRYGLTPIWEDGHKTGIYTYEKLRALCECDECRKSKR' A
#
# COMPACT_ATOMS: atom_id res chain seq x y z
N MET A 1 -12.20 16.63 10.88
CA MET A 1 -13.26 15.67 10.47
C MET A 1 -12.81 14.99 9.20
N LEU A 2 -12.43 13.71 9.26
CA LEU A 2 -12.33 12.88 8.07
C LEU A 2 -13.77 12.57 7.66
N GLN A 3 -14.21 13.11 6.54
CA GLN A 3 -15.56 12.84 6.03
C GLN A 3 -15.61 11.35 5.67
N SER A 4 -16.49 10.61 6.35
CA SER A 4 -16.80 9.22 6.01
C SER A 4 -17.53 9.21 4.67
N ARG A 5 -16.76 9.09 3.59
CA ARG A 5 -17.29 8.94 2.23
C ARG A 5 -17.76 7.49 2.06
N GLU A 6 -19.01 7.34 1.62
CA GLU A 6 -19.74 6.07 1.54
C GLU A 6 -19.18 5.11 0.48
N SER A 7 -18.35 5.61 -0.43
CA SER A 7 -17.62 4.82 -1.42
C SER A 7 -16.36 5.56 -1.90
N LEU A 8 -15.33 4.80 -2.25
CA LEU A 8 -14.15 5.28 -2.96
C LEU A 8 -14.44 5.23 -4.46
N ASN A 9 -13.94 6.19 -5.23
CA ASN A 9 -14.00 6.13 -6.69
C ASN A 9 -12.91 5.19 -7.24
N VAL A 10 -12.95 4.91 -8.54
CA VAL A 10 -12.00 3.99 -9.18
C VAL A 10 -10.60 4.58 -9.12
N GLU A 11 -10.46 5.88 -9.38
CA GLU A 11 -9.19 6.59 -9.44
C GLU A 11 -8.44 6.58 -8.09
N GLU A 12 -9.16 6.63 -6.96
CA GLU A 12 -8.64 6.49 -5.59
C GLU A 12 -8.11 5.08 -5.28
N THR A 13 -8.46 4.08 -6.11
CA THR A 13 -8.05 2.67 -5.92
C THR A 13 -7.21 2.12 -7.08
N THR A 14 -7.04 2.88 -8.16
CA THR A 14 -6.16 2.53 -9.27
C THR A 14 -4.72 2.92 -8.94
N LEU A 15 -3.86 1.92 -8.77
CA LEU A 15 -2.42 2.11 -8.59
C LEU A 15 -1.76 2.36 -9.95
N VAL A 16 -1.16 3.54 -10.13
CA VAL A 16 -0.51 3.93 -11.39
C VAL A 16 1.02 3.90 -11.34
N ASN A 17 1.60 3.99 -10.14
CA ASN A 17 3.06 3.91 -9.98
C ASN A 17 3.45 3.49 -8.56
N ILE A 18 4.69 3.03 -8.38
CA ILE A 18 5.31 2.77 -7.08
C ILE A 18 6.72 3.35 -7.11
N GLN A 19 7.06 4.17 -6.12
CA GLN A 19 8.38 4.78 -6.01
C GLN A 19 9.13 4.30 -4.77
N PRO A 20 10.45 4.03 -4.87
CA PRO A 20 11.27 3.74 -3.71
C PRO A 20 11.45 4.99 -2.84
N VAL A 21 11.37 4.79 -1.53
CA VAL A 21 11.68 5.80 -0.53
C VAL A 21 12.96 5.39 0.19
N GLY A 22 14.05 6.05 -0.17
CA GLY A 22 15.39 5.69 0.30
C GLY A 22 15.67 4.21 0.05
N ARG A 23 16.13 3.52 1.11
CA ARG A 23 16.43 2.07 1.09
C ARG A 23 15.52 1.25 2.00
N TYR A 24 14.40 1.82 2.45
CA TYR A 24 13.62 1.21 3.54
C TYR A 24 12.13 0.99 3.21
N GLY A 25 11.61 1.55 2.12
CA GLY A 25 10.21 1.35 1.77
C GLY A 25 9.82 1.86 0.39
N LEU A 26 8.51 1.78 0.14
CA LEU A 26 7.86 2.14 -1.10
C LEU A 26 6.70 3.11 -0.83
N THR A 27 6.46 4.03 -1.74
CA THR A 27 5.26 4.88 -1.76
C THR A 27 4.46 4.60 -3.03
N PRO A 28 3.19 4.17 -2.91
CA PRO A 28 2.28 4.05 -4.05
C PRO A 28 1.84 5.44 -4.55
N ILE A 29 1.59 5.54 -5.85
CA ILE A 29 0.97 6.69 -6.50
C ILE A 29 -0.32 6.20 -7.15
N TRP A 30 -1.41 6.88 -6.84
CA TRP A 30 -2.76 6.55 -7.31
C TRP A 30 -3.19 7.48 -8.44
N GLU A 31 -4.19 7.04 -9.20
CA GLU A 31 -4.63 7.72 -10.43
C GLU A 31 -5.20 9.11 -10.17
N ASP A 32 -5.85 9.32 -9.03
CA ASP A 32 -6.33 10.65 -8.57
C ASP A 32 -5.19 11.60 -8.12
N GLY A 33 -3.93 11.14 -8.15
CA GLY A 33 -2.73 11.89 -7.79
C GLY A 33 -2.32 11.82 -6.32
N HIS A 34 -3.07 11.14 -5.45
CA HIS A 34 -2.61 10.94 -4.07
C HIS A 34 -1.43 9.96 -4.01
N LYS A 35 -0.58 10.15 -2.99
CA LYS A 35 0.66 9.38 -2.78
C LYS A 35 1.01 9.29 -1.30
N THR A 36 -0.03 9.17 -0.48
CA THR A 36 0.10 9.14 0.97
C THR A 36 0.60 7.77 1.44
N GLY A 37 1.44 7.79 2.47
CA GLY A 37 1.97 6.59 3.10
C GLY A 37 3.33 6.14 2.56
N ILE A 38 4.10 5.55 3.46
CA ILE A 38 5.34 4.83 3.15
C ILE A 38 5.17 3.43 3.72
N TYR A 39 5.28 2.43 2.85
CA TYR A 39 5.21 1.03 3.22
C TYR A 39 6.63 0.51 3.33
N THR A 40 7.10 0.28 4.56
CA THR A 40 8.44 -0.27 4.76
C THR A 40 8.54 -1.70 4.22
N TYR A 41 9.72 -2.11 3.79
CA TYR A 41 9.93 -3.49 3.30
C TYR A 41 9.59 -4.53 4.38
N GLU A 42 9.91 -4.24 5.64
CA GLU A 42 9.53 -5.07 6.78
C GLU A 42 8.01 -5.20 6.92
N LYS A 43 7.27 -4.10 6.82
CA LYS A 43 5.81 -4.11 6.90
C LYS A 43 5.20 -4.90 5.75
N LEU A 44 5.66 -4.67 4.52
CA LEU A 44 5.21 -5.41 3.34
C LEU A 44 5.48 -6.90 3.50
N ARG A 45 6.66 -7.27 4.00
CA ARG A 45 7.03 -8.67 4.25
C ARG A 45 6.18 -9.31 5.34
N ALA A 46 5.82 -8.56 6.38
CA ALA A 46 4.90 -9.00 7.43
C ALA A 46 3.46 -9.17 6.93
N LEU A 47 3.03 -8.36 5.95
CA LEU A 47 1.72 -8.46 5.30
C LEU A 47 1.67 -9.51 4.18
N CYS A 48 2.81 -10.10 3.79
CA CYS A 48 2.85 -11.06 2.70
C CYS A 48 1.92 -12.25 2.94
N GLU A 49 1.16 -12.58 1.90
CA GLU A 49 0.16 -13.64 1.89
C GLU A 49 0.56 -14.88 1.08
N CYS A 50 1.83 -14.99 0.63
CA CYS A 50 2.28 -16.20 -0.03
C CYS A 50 2.24 -17.41 0.93
N ASP A 51 2.18 -18.62 0.38
CA ASP A 51 2.04 -19.85 1.17
C ASP A 51 3.13 -20.03 2.22
N GLU A 52 4.39 -19.68 1.88
CA GLU A 52 5.51 -19.75 2.82
C GLU A 52 5.30 -18.84 4.03
N CYS A 53 4.84 -17.60 3.79
CA CYS A 53 4.60 -16.62 4.85
C CYS A 53 3.36 -16.96 5.67
N ARG A 54 2.31 -17.49 5.06
CA ARG A 54 1.10 -17.94 5.76
C ARG A 54 1.39 -19.14 6.66
N LYS A 55 2.22 -20.10 6.22
CA LYS A 55 2.65 -21.24 7.05
C LYS A 55 3.47 -20.80 8.26
N SER A 56 4.34 -19.81 8.12
CA SER A 56 5.15 -19.28 9.22
C SER A 56 4.36 -18.50 10.28
N LYS A 57 3.12 -18.07 9.96
CA LYS A 57 2.23 -17.35 10.89
C LYS A 57 1.36 -18.27 11.75
N ARG A 58 1.44 -19.60 11.55
CA ARG A 58 0.66 -20.60 12.28
C ARG A 58 1.30 -21.01 13.60
#